data_AF-A0A1E4K9B2-F1
#
_entry.id   AF-A0A1E4K9B2-F1
#
_cell.length_a   1.000
_cell.length_b   1.000
_cell.length_c   1.000
_cell.angle_alpha   90.00
_cell.angle_beta   90.00
_cell.angle_gamma   90.00
#
_symmetry.space_group_name_H-M   'P 1'
#
loop_
_entity.id
_entity.type
_entity.pdbx_description
1 polymer ?
#
loop_
_entity_poly.entity_id
_entity_poly.type
_entity_poly.pdbx_seq_one_letter_code
_entity_poly.pdbx_strand_id
1 'polypeptide(L)'
;MSPADANAEFEDIRIVDLDLARTTWSRVHESLRVMFLRLDREPPDTDWPRLFFEERETRIVARRRGLWIEENYISFDSLPDEVEKIHLPDIRQSIAYANRKYRELCVQRRLQRQANLAEQRSEREEMLSLQARIRGLLGGDGESAGAASSVPAAAAAARSAVEVPAPSTAAAAAASAAAIASITAALPPAAAVPVVPAAAPASEAEADDAPAAASADSFAEFELRRNALKQAFRAAACQDKEHK
;
A
#
# COMPACT_ATOMS: atom_id res chain seq x y z
N MET A 1 0.09 -24.78 -6.93
CA MET A 1 -0.09 -24.35 -5.52
C MET A 1 -1.24 -25.15 -4.94
N SER A 2 -0.97 -25.95 -3.90
CA SER A 2 -1.97 -26.82 -3.28
C SER A 2 -2.90 -25.99 -2.39
N PRO A 3 -4.17 -26.39 -2.18
CA PRO A 3 -5.11 -25.66 -1.32
C PRO A 3 -4.70 -25.59 0.16
N ALA A 4 -3.69 -26.37 0.57
CA ALA A 4 -3.11 -26.33 1.91
C ALA A 4 -2.26 -25.07 2.19
N ASP A 5 -1.72 -24.42 1.14
CA ASP A 5 -0.86 -23.24 1.30
C ASP A 5 -1.67 -21.94 1.55
N ALA A 6 -3.01 -21.99 1.39
CA ALA A 6 -3.88 -20.82 1.45
C ALA A 6 -4.04 -20.21 2.86
N ASN A 7 -3.51 -20.87 3.89
CA ASN A 7 -3.55 -20.47 5.29
C ASN A 7 -2.17 -20.22 5.91
N ALA A 8 -1.08 -20.36 5.17
CA ALA A 8 0.23 -19.95 5.67
C ALA A 8 0.19 -18.42 5.91
N GLU A 9 0.50 -18.01 7.14
CA GLU A 9 0.69 -16.60 7.45
C GLU A 9 1.89 -16.09 6.65
N PHE A 10 1.74 -14.93 6.00
CA PHE A 10 2.82 -14.38 5.20
C PHE A 10 4.00 -14.04 6.11
N GLU A 11 5.16 -14.59 5.76
CA GLU A 11 6.42 -14.32 6.42
C GLU A 11 7.23 -13.28 5.62
N ASP A 12 7.90 -12.39 6.33
CA ASP A 12 8.63 -11.28 5.70
C ASP A 12 9.80 -11.77 4.86
N ILE A 13 9.90 -11.23 3.65
CA ILE A 13 11.03 -11.42 2.76
C ILE A 13 12.21 -10.57 3.24
N ARG A 14 13.41 -11.14 3.24
CA ARG A 14 14.66 -10.49 3.68
C ARG A 14 15.78 -10.77 2.70
N ILE A 15 16.72 -9.84 2.60
CA ILE A 15 17.98 -10.05 1.88
C ILE A 15 18.87 -10.92 2.76
N VAL A 16 19.33 -12.04 2.22
CA VAL A 16 20.23 -12.97 2.91
C VAL A 16 21.67 -12.66 2.57
N ASP A 17 21.98 -12.51 1.28
CA ASP A 17 23.36 -12.42 0.82
C ASP A 17 23.47 -11.75 -0.56
N LEU A 18 24.69 -11.40 -0.96
CA LEU A 18 25.05 -11.02 -2.31
C LEU A 18 25.67 -12.22 -3.02
N ASP A 19 25.07 -12.68 -4.11
CA ASP A 19 25.60 -13.81 -4.89
C ASP A 19 26.74 -13.37 -5.81
N LEU A 20 27.97 -13.57 -5.34
CA LEU A 20 29.19 -13.26 -6.09
C LEU A 20 29.38 -14.16 -7.31
N ALA A 21 28.85 -15.40 -7.29
CA ALA A 21 28.99 -16.33 -8.41
C ALA A 21 28.12 -15.92 -9.60
N ARG A 22 26.95 -15.35 -9.32
CA ARG A 22 26.05 -14.78 -10.33
C ARG A 22 26.41 -13.35 -10.75
N THR A 23 27.17 -12.62 -9.94
CA THR A 23 27.54 -11.23 -10.25
C THR A 23 28.41 -11.16 -11.51
N THR A 24 27.92 -10.46 -12.54
CA THR A 24 28.62 -10.32 -13.84
C THR A 24 28.96 -8.87 -14.16
N TRP A 25 29.77 -8.66 -15.20
CA TRP A 25 29.95 -7.35 -15.79
C TRP A 25 28.62 -6.83 -16.37
N SER A 26 28.31 -5.56 -16.14
CA SER A 26 27.17 -4.91 -16.78
C SER A 26 27.48 -4.67 -18.26
N ARG A 27 26.44 -4.74 -19.09
CA ARG A 27 26.53 -4.34 -20.51
C ARG A 27 26.46 -2.83 -20.71
N VAL A 28 26.01 -2.10 -19.68
CA VAL A 28 25.76 -0.66 -19.76
C VAL A 28 27.06 0.12 -19.68
N HIS A 29 27.97 -0.27 -18.78
CA HIS A 29 29.25 0.38 -18.58
C HIS A 29 30.28 -0.59 -17.98
N GLU A 30 31.55 -0.45 -18.38
CA GLU A 30 32.63 -1.33 -17.94
C GLU A 30 32.86 -1.31 -16.43
N SER A 31 32.64 -0.19 -15.75
CA SER A 31 32.79 -0.09 -14.30
C SER A 31 31.61 -0.70 -13.52
N LEU A 32 30.46 -0.90 -14.16
CA LEU A 32 29.26 -1.42 -13.51
C LEU A 32 29.23 -2.94 -13.48
N ARG A 33 28.63 -3.48 -12.42
CA ARG A 33 28.33 -4.90 -12.26
C ARG A 33 26.84 -5.12 -12.17
N VAL A 34 26.36 -6.22 -12.73
CA VAL A 34 25.03 -6.73 -12.44
C VAL A 34 25.13 -7.44 -11.09
N MET A 35 24.59 -6.83 -10.05
CA MET A 35 24.56 -7.36 -8.69
C MET A 35 23.32 -8.22 -8.50
N PHE A 36 23.47 -9.36 -7.82
CA PHE A 36 22.36 -10.28 -7.51
C PHE A 36 22.23 -10.42 -6.00
N LEU A 37 21.21 -9.79 -5.42
CA LEU A 37 20.89 -9.93 -4.00
C LEU A 37 19.94 -11.10 -3.81
N ARG A 38 20.37 -12.10 -3.04
CA ARG A 38 19.58 -13.29 -2.71
C ARG A 38 18.59 -12.98 -1.61
N LEU A 39 17.33 -13.34 -1.85
CA LEU A 39 16.25 -13.29 -0.88
C LEU A 39 16.15 -14.63 -0.14
N ASP A 40 15.65 -14.58 1.09
CA ASP A 40 15.41 -15.77 1.92
C ASP A 40 14.33 -16.69 1.33
N ARG A 41 13.41 -16.11 0.57
CA ARG A 41 12.32 -16.79 -0.09
C ARG A 41 11.94 -16.11 -1.40
N GLU A 42 11.28 -16.87 -2.25
CA GLU A 42 10.65 -16.33 -3.46
C GLU A 42 9.39 -15.51 -3.10
N PRO A 43 9.16 -14.36 -3.77
CA PRO A 43 7.90 -13.64 -3.62
C PRO A 43 6.69 -14.52 -3.95
N PRO A 44 5.64 -14.52 -3.13
CA PRO A 44 4.54 -15.48 -3.26
C PRO A 44 3.65 -15.26 -4.50
N ASP A 45 3.49 -14.01 -4.94
CA ASP A 45 2.69 -13.62 -6.09
C ASP A 45 3.25 -12.36 -6.77
N THR A 46 2.60 -11.91 -7.83
CA THR A 46 2.97 -10.70 -8.60
C THR A 46 2.67 -9.40 -7.86
N ASP A 47 1.87 -9.42 -6.80
CA ASP A 47 1.49 -8.21 -6.07
C ASP A 47 2.62 -7.73 -5.16
N TRP A 48 3.38 -8.65 -4.56
CA TRP A 48 4.53 -8.26 -3.75
C TRP A 48 5.59 -7.48 -4.56
N PRO A 49 6.07 -7.95 -5.73
CA PRO A 49 6.96 -7.17 -6.59
C PRO A 49 6.34 -5.82 -7.00
N ARG A 50 5.04 -5.79 -7.31
CA ARG A 50 4.33 -4.54 -7.65
C ARG A 50 4.41 -3.53 -6.51
N LEU A 51 4.15 -3.95 -5.27
CA LEU A 51 4.25 -3.09 -4.07
C LEU A 51 5.68 -2.63 -3.81
N PHE A 52 6.67 -3.50 -4.08
CA PHE A 52 8.08 -3.13 -3.99
C PHE A 52 8.45 -2.00 -4.97
N PHE A 53 7.97 -2.06 -6.22
CA PHE A 53 8.23 -1.01 -7.20
C PHE A 53 7.40 0.26 -6.97
N GLU A 54 6.15 0.14 -6.51
CA GLU A 54 5.27 1.27 -6.20
C GLU A 54 5.96 2.28 -5.28
N GLU A 55 6.56 1.79 -4.19
CA GLU A 55 7.26 2.64 -3.23
C GLU A 55 8.42 3.41 -3.87
N ARG A 56 9.21 2.75 -4.72
CA ARG A 56 10.34 3.39 -5.42
C ARG A 56 9.88 4.40 -6.47
N GLU A 57 8.74 4.18 -7.10
CA GLU A 57 8.15 5.12 -8.06
C GLU A 57 7.70 6.42 -7.40
N THR A 58 7.30 6.37 -6.12
CA THR A 58 6.89 7.57 -5.37
C THR A 58 8.06 8.43 -4.87
N ARG A 59 9.29 7.90 -4.87
CA ARG A 59 10.46 8.66 -4.39
C ARG A 59 10.93 9.67 -5.44
N ILE A 60 11.09 10.93 -5.01
CA ILE A 60 11.54 12.06 -5.85
C ILE A 60 12.97 11.83 -6.41
N VAL A 61 13.80 11.04 -5.72
CA VAL A 61 15.17 10.74 -6.13
C VAL A 61 15.19 9.50 -7.03
N ALA A 62 14.74 9.67 -8.27
CA ALA A 62 14.68 8.60 -9.26
C ALA A 62 16.08 8.24 -9.80
N ARG A 63 16.98 7.70 -8.97
CA ARG A 63 18.10 6.88 -9.45
C ARG A 63 17.56 5.49 -9.82
N ARG A 64 16.84 5.44 -10.95
CA ARG A 64 16.38 4.19 -11.58
C ARG A 64 17.60 3.47 -12.18
N ARG A 65 18.42 2.85 -11.34
CA ARG A 65 19.29 1.78 -11.83
C ARG A 65 18.37 0.61 -12.12
N GLY A 66 18.36 0.15 -13.38
CA GLY A 66 17.47 -0.89 -13.86
C GLY A 66 17.47 -2.04 -12.87
N LEU A 67 16.40 -2.16 -12.10
CA LEU A 67 16.29 -3.11 -11.02
C LEU A 67 15.10 -3.99 -11.35
N TRP A 68 15.31 -5.29 -11.30
CA TRP A 68 14.30 -6.28 -11.57
C TRP A 68 14.36 -7.38 -10.52
N ILE A 69 13.25 -8.06 -10.35
CA ILE A 69 13.13 -9.20 -9.44
C ILE A 69 12.95 -10.43 -10.31
N GLU A 70 13.80 -11.41 -10.11
CA GLU A 70 13.80 -12.67 -10.83
C GLU A 70 13.92 -13.81 -9.83
N GLU A 71 12.89 -14.66 -9.76
CA GLU A 71 12.80 -15.74 -8.77
C GLU A 71 12.98 -15.17 -7.35
N ASN A 72 14.00 -15.64 -6.63
CA ASN A 72 14.39 -15.17 -5.30
C ASN A 72 15.60 -14.20 -5.32
N TYR A 73 15.83 -13.51 -6.44
CA TYR A 73 16.90 -12.53 -6.57
C TYR A 73 16.38 -11.14 -6.92
N ILE A 74 17.00 -10.13 -6.32
CA ILE A 74 16.89 -8.73 -6.77
C ILE A 74 18.16 -8.39 -7.52
N SER A 75 18.00 -8.06 -8.80
CA SER A 75 19.09 -7.83 -9.72
C SER A 75 19.13 -6.37 -10.14
N PHE A 76 20.32 -5.75 -10.14
CA PHE A 76 20.49 -4.36 -10.57
C PHE A 76 21.93 -4.02 -10.96
N ASP A 77 22.10 -3.03 -11.84
CA ASP A 77 23.41 -2.50 -12.20
C ASP A 77 23.95 -1.55 -11.13
N SER A 78 25.16 -1.80 -10.60
CA SER A 78 25.81 -0.88 -9.66
C SER A 78 27.34 -1.00 -9.61
N LEU A 79 27.98 0.05 -9.08
CA LEU A 79 29.37 0.01 -8.64
C LEU A 79 29.45 -0.75 -7.31
N PRO A 80 30.41 -1.67 -7.13
CA PRO A 80 30.60 -2.39 -5.86
C PRO A 80 30.62 -1.48 -4.63
N ASP A 81 31.31 -0.33 -4.73
CA ASP A 81 31.49 0.62 -3.63
C ASP A 81 30.20 1.34 -3.20
N GLU A 82 29.20 1.39 -4.09
CA GLU A 82 27.92 2.06 -3.83
C GLU A 82 26.85 1.09 -3.30
N VAL A 83 27.06 -0.23 -3.43
CA VAL A 83 26.08 -1.24 -3.03
C VAL A 83 25.77 -1.11 -1.54
N GLU A 84 26.79 -1.11 -0.70
CA GLU A 84 26.61 -1.08 0.75
C GLU A 84 26.07 0.27 1.25
N LYS A 85 26.57 1.38 0.70
CA LYS A 85 26.29 2.73 1.18
C LYS A 85 24.94 3.27 0.73
N ILE A 86 24.54 2.94 -0.50
CA ILE A 86 23.39 3.58 -1.15
C ILE A 86 22.29 2.55 -1.43
N HIS A 87 22.63 1.45 -2.13
CA HIS A 87 21.60 0.55 -2.64
C HIS A 87 21.01 -0.37 -1.57
N LEU A 88 21.82 -0.94 -0.69
CA LEU A 88 21.31 -1.83 0.36
C LEU A 88 20.30 -1.13 1.28
N PRO A 89 20.55 0.08 1.81
CA PRO A 89 19.54 0.81 2.58
C PRO A 89 18.27 1.10 1.78
N ASP A 90 18.41 1.54 0.53
CA ASP A 90 17.28 1.86 -0.36
C ASP A 90 16.39 0.63 -0.59
N ILE A 91 17.00 -0.50 -0.99
CA ILE A 91 16.30 -1.75 -1.28
C ILE A 91 15.67 -2.31 -0.01
N ARG A 92 16.36 -2.29 1.14
CA ARG A 92 15.80 -2.74 2.42
C ARG A 92 14.54 -1.95 2.80
N GLN A 93 14.53 -0.64 2.55
CA GLN A 93 13.36 0.18 2.81
C GLN A 93 12.19 -0.20 1.90
N SER A 94 12.43 -0.46 0.61
CA SER A 94 11.38 -0.91 -0.31
C SER A 94 10.86 -2.32 0.03
N ILE A 95 11.74 -3.23 0.47
CA ILE A 95 11.34 -4.55 0.99
C ILE A 95 10.45 -4.40 2.23
N ALA A 96 10.85 -3.54 3.19
CA ALA A 96 10.06 -3.31 4.40
C ALA A 96 8.67 -2.74 4.08
N TYR A 97 8.58 -1.81 3.13
CA TYR A 97 7.31 -1.30 2.64
C TYR A 97 6.47 -2.42 2.01
N ALA A 98 7.05 -3.18 1.09
CA ALA A 98 6.35 -4.25 0.37
C ALA A 98 5.83 -5.32 1.33
N ASN A 99 6.64 -5.78 2.28
CA ASN A 99 6.22 -6.72 3.33
C ASN A 99 5.04 -6.20 4.13
N ARG A 100 5.09 -4.94 4.60
CA ARG A 100 4.00 -4.32 5.35
C ARG A 100 2.71 -4.27 4.52
N LYS A 101 2.79 -3.74 3.30
CA LYS A 101 1.62 -3.62 2.41
C LYS A 101 1.07 -4.97 1.98
N TYR A 102 1.93 -5.95 1.80
CA TYR A 102 1.51 -7.29 1.45
C TYR A 102 0.78 -7.98 2.61
N ARG A 103 1.24 -7.81 3.85
CA ARG A 103 0.48 -8.26 5.04
C ARG A 103 -0.90 -7.64 5.11
N GLU A 104 -1.02 -6.33 4.87
CA GLU A 104 -2.31 -5.63 4.80
C GLU A 104 -3.22 -6.26 3.74
N LEU A 105 -2.68 -6.53 2.55
CA LEU A 105 -3.39 -7.18 1.45
C LEU A 105 -3.84 -8.61 1.80
N CYS A 106 -3.00 -9.41 2.46
CA CYS A 106 -3.35 -10.74 2.94
C CYS A 106 -4.52 -10.72 3.92
N VAL A 107 -4.53 -9.76 4.86
CA VAL A 107 -5.63 -9.58 5.82
C VAL A 107 -6.91 -9.19 5.08
N GLN A 108 -6.85 -8.23 4.16
CA GLN A 108 -8.01 -7.81 3.36
C GLN A 108 -8.60 -8.98 2.56
N ARG A 109 -7.75 -9.77 1.88
CA ARG A 109 -8.17 -10.97 1.14
C ARG A 109 -8.80 -12.03 2.04
N ARG A 110 -8.31 -12.18 3.27
CA ARG A 110 -8.89 -13.11 4.26
C ARG A 110 -10.29 -12.64 4.69
N LEU A 111 -10.43 -11.36 5.04
CA LEU A 111 -11.71 -10.78 5.43
C LEU A 111 -12.74 -10.85 4.29
N GLN A 112 -12.33 -10.53 3.06
CA GLN A 112 -13.20 -10.62 1.90
C GLN A 112 -13.67 -12.05 1.63
N ARG A 113 -12.76 -13.04 1.73
CA ARG A 113 -13.14 -14.46 1.63
C ARG A 113 -14.16 -14.86 2.69
N GLN A 114 -14.01 -14.40 3.93
CA GLN A 114 -14.97 -14.68 5.00
C GLN A 114 -16.33 -14.03 4.76
N ALA A 115 -16.34 -12.77 4.31
CA ALA A 115 -17.57 -12.06 3.95
C ALA A 115 -18.32 -12.76 2.81
N ASN A 116 -17.62 -13.13 1.73
CA ASN A 116 -18.21 -13.83 0.59
C ASN A 116 -18.78 -15.20 1.01
N LEU A 117 -18.09 -15.93 1.90
CA LEU A 117 -18.60 -17.20 2.41
C LEU A 117 -19.84 -17.03 3.30
N ALA A 118 -19.92 -15.93 4.06
CA ALA A 118 -21.10 -15.61 4.86
C ALA A 118 -22.30 -15.26 3.96
N GLU A 119 -22.08 -14.45 2.92
CA GLU A 119 -23.10 -14.08 1.94
C GLU A 119 -23.62 -15.29 1.16
N GLN A 120 -22.73 -16.18 0.70
CA GLN A 120 -23.14 -17.43 0.03
C GLN A 120 -23.96 -18.34 0.95
N ARG A 121 -23.68 -18.33 2.26
CA ARG A 121 -24.47 -19.10 3.22
C ARG A 121 -25.86 -18.49 3.40
N SER A 122 -25.97 -17.17 3.57
CA SER A 122 -27.27 -16.50 3.69
C SER A 122 -28.11 -16.65 2.43
N GLU A 123 -27.52 -16.48 1.25
CA GLU A 123 -28.22 -16.67 -0.04
C GLU A 123 -28.74 -18.12 -0.16
N ARG A 124 -27.92 -19.11 0.23
CA ARG A 124 -28.34 -20.52 0.21
C ARG A 124 -29.49 -20.79 1.17
N GLU A 125 -29.47 -20.20 2.37
CA GLU A 125 -30.57 -20.32 3.34
C GLU A 125 -31.86 -19.66 2.82
N GLU A 126 -31.76 -18.50 2.20
CA GLU A 126 -32.88 -17.82 1.54
C GLU A 126 -33.48 -18.65 0.41
N MET A 127 -32.64 -19.24 -0.44
CA MET A 127 -33.08 -20.10 -1.54
C MET A 127 -33.76 -21.37 -1.03
N LEU A 128 -33.26 -21.97 0.06
CA LEU A 128 -33.91 -23.13 0.69
C LEU A 128 -35.26 -22.75 1.31
N SER A 129 -35.34 -21.59 1.97
CA SER A 129 -36.59 -21.05 2.51
C SER A 129 -37.62 -20.78 1.41
N LEU A 130 -37.18 -20.17 0.30
CA LEU A 130 -38.02 -19.96 -0.88
C LEU A 130 -38.52 -21.28 -1.48
N GLN A 131 -37.65 -22.28 -1.61
CA GLN A 131 -38.01 -23.60 -2.11
C GLN A 131 -39.06 -24.28 -1.22
N ALA A 132 -38.91 -24.19 0.12
CA ALA A 132 -39.86 -24.73 1.07
C ALA A 132 -41.24 -24.04 0.94
N ARG A 133 -41.25 -22.71 0.81
CA ARG A 133 -42.49 -21.93 0.61
C ARG A 133 -43.20 -22.27 -0.69
N ILE A 134 -42.46 -22.40 -1.80
CA ILE A 134 -43.04 -22.80 -3.11
C ILE A 134 -43.62 -24.21 -3.01
N ARG A 135 -42.91 -25.16 -2.39
CA ARG A 135 -43.42 -26.52 -2.19
C ARG A 135 -44.71 -26.53 -1.37
N GLY A 136 -44.79 -25.71 -0.32
CA GLY A 136 -46.01 -25.56 0.48
C GLY A 136 -47.20 -25.01 -0.32
N LEU A 137 -46.95 -24.08 -1.25
CA LEU A 137 -47.99 -23.53 -2.13
C LEU A 137 -48.43 -24.51 -3.22
N LEU A 138 -47.51 -25.26 -3.81
CA LEU A 138 -47.81 -26.22 -4.89
C LEU A 138 -48.33 -27.57 -4.38
N GLY A 139 -48.01 -27.94 -3.13
CA GLY A 139 -48.53 -29.14 -2.47
C GLY A 139 -49.88 -28.94 -1.79
N GLY A 140 -50.56 -27.82 -2.05
CA GLY A 140 -51.80 -27.40 -1.40
C GLY A 140 -53.09 -28.06 -1.90
N ASP A 141 -53.06 -28.81 -3.00
CA ASP A 141 -54.27 -29.41 -3.57
C ASP A 141 -54.10 -30.93 -3.74
N GLY A 142 -54.37 -31.69 -2.67
CA GLY A 142 -54.53 -33.13 -2.76
C GLY A 142 -54.27 -33.92 -1.48
N GLU A 143 -54.99 -33.65 -0.38
CA GLU A 143 -55.99 -34.61 0.12
C GLU A 143 -56.81 -34.00 1.27
N SER A 144 -58.13 -34.05 1.10
CA SER A 144 -59.14 -33.67 2.07
C SER A 144 -59.36 -34.80 3.08
N ALA A 145 -59.69 -34.40 4.31
CA ALA A 145 -60.48 -35.12 5.32
C ALA A 145 -59.76 -36.10 6.27
N GLY A 146 -59.75 -35.73 7.56
CA GLY A 146 -59.84 -36.73 8.63
C GLY A 146 -59.14 -36.41 9.95
N ALA A 147 -59.87 -35.74 10.85
CA ALA A 147 -59.81 -35.87 12.31
C ALA A 147 -58.82 -35.02 13.15
N ALA A 148 -59.47 -34.25 14.04
CA ALA A 148 -59.07 -33.83 15.39
C ALA A 148 -57.83 -32.93 15.51
N SER A 149 -57.97 -31.60 15.61
CA SER A 149 -58.47 -30.88 16.79
C SER A 149 -57.97 -31.44 18.13
N SER A 150 -56.81 -30.96 18.58
CA SER A 150 -56.57 -30.69 20.00
C SER A 150 -55.44 -29.68 20.17
N VAL A 151 -55.81 -28.45 20.52
CA VAL A 151 -54.95 -27.41 21.10
C VAL A 151 -54.82 -27.69 22.60
N PRO A 152 -53.67 -27.37 23.22
CA PRO A 152 -53.69 -26.34 24.26
C PRO A 152 -52.58 -25.32 23.99
N ALA A 153 -52.78 -23.99 24.00
CA ALA A 153 -53.29 -23.15 25.08
C ALA A 153 -52.43 -23.24 26.36
N ALA A 154 -51.22 -22.69 26.29
CA ALA A 154 -50.49 -22.12 27.42
C ALA A 154 -49.65 -20.94 26.88
N ALA A 155 -50.16 -19.72 27.01
CA ALA A 155 -49.72 -18.74 28.02
C ALA A 155 -48.23 -18.35 27.81
N ALA A 156 -47.93 -17.36 26.98
CA ALA A 156 -48.00 -15.93 27.32
C ALA A 156 -47.13 -15.56 28.54
N ALA A 157 -45.85 -15.27 28.31
CA ALA A 157 -45.08 -14.26 29.04
C ALA A 157 -43.67 -14.13 28.43
N ALA A 158 -43.41 -13.00 27.76
CA ALA A 158 -42.12 -12.28 27.63
C ALA A 158 -42.10 -11.48 26.33
N ARG A 159 -42.98 -10.48 26.25
CA ARG A 159 -42.74 -9.31 25.41
C ARG A 159 -41.68 -8.47 26.12
N SER A 160 -40.40 -8.67 25.80
CA SER A 160 -39.40 -7.62 25.95
C SER A 160 -39.24 -6.96 24.59
N ALA A 161 -39.81 -5.77 24.49
CA ALA A 161 -39.46 -4.81 23.45
C ALA A 161 -37.97 -4.48 23.63
N VAL A 162 -37.13 -5.07 22.79
CA VAL A 162 -35.81 -4.50 22.50
C VAL A 162 -36.03 -3.67 21.26
N GLU A 163 -36.19 -2.37 21.51
CA GLU A 163 -36.08 -1.30 20.55
C GLU A 163 -34.73 -1.42 19.85
N VAL A 164 -34.75 -1.87 18.59
CA VAL A 164 -33.58 -1.86 17.71
C VAL A 164 -33.50 -0.46 17.12
N PRO A 165 -32.53 0.38 17.51
CA PRO A 165 -32.33 1.66 16.84
C PRO A 165 -31.80 1.39 15.43
N ALA A 166 -32.38 2.09 14.45
CA ALA A 166 -31.90 2.13 13.08
C ALA A 166 -30.39 2.45 13.03
N PRO A 167 -29.59 1.82 12.15
CA PRO A 167 -28.23 2.25 11.92
C PRO A 167 -28.25 3.59 11.18
N SER A 168 -28.12 4.68 11.95
CA SER A 168 -27.85 6.01 11.44
C SER A 168 -26.54 5.99 10.65
N THR A 169 -26.64 6.22 9.35
CA THR A 169 -25.57 6.34 8.35
C THR A 169 -24.78 7.65 8.47
N ALA A 170 -24.44 8.07 9.70
CA ALA A 170 -23.79 9.37 9.94
C ALA A 170 -22.65 9.37 10.98
N ALA A 171 -22.18 8.22 11.46
CA ALA A 171 -21.15 8.14 12.51
C ALA A 171 -19.91 7.28 12.17
N ALA A 172 -19.67 6.98 10.89
CA ALA A 172 -18.46 6.27 10.44
C ALA A 172 -17.41 7.20 9.76
N ALA A 173 -17.55 8.52 9.91
CA ALA A 173 -16.63 9.50 9.31
C ALA A 173 -15.78 10.29 10.33
N ALA A 174 -15.87 10.00 11.64
CA ALA A 174 -15.20 10.80 12.68
C ALA A 174 -14.29 10.00 13.65
N ALA A 175 -13.89 8.78 13.28
CA ALA A 175 -12.94 7.95 14.05
C ALA A 175 -11.65 7.63 13.27
N SER A 176 -11.28 8.47 12.29
CA SER A 176 -10.05 8.33 11.49
C SER A 176 -9.24 9.62 11.40
N ALA A 177 -9.26 10.45 12.46
CA ALA A 177 -8.50 11.71 12.52
C ALA A 177 -7.68 11.92 13.81
N ALA A 178 -7.70 10.98 14.77
CA ALA A 178 -7.05 11.17 16.09
C ALA A 178 -5.82 10.29 16.34
N ALA A 179 -5.22 9.69 15.30
CA ALA A 179 -4.06 8.80 15.42
C ALA A 179 -2.85 9.25 14.58
N ILE A 180 -2.70 10.57 14.31
CA ILE A 180 -1.49 11.15 13.67
C ILE A 180 -0.99 12.37 14.46
N ALA A 181 -1.16 12.39 15.78
CA ALA A 181 -0.71 13.50 16.64
C ALA A 181 0.22 13.07 17.78
N SER A 182 0.97 11.96 17.63
CA SER A 182 1.94 11.55 18.65
C SER A 182 3.09 10.71 18.09
N ILE A 183 3.83 11.25 17.11
CA ILE A 183 5.24 10.86 16.89
C ILE A 183 6.02 12.12 16.49
N THR A 184 6.13 13.07 17.42
CA THR A 184 7.12 14.15 17.34
C THR A 184 7.68 14.37 18.75
N ALA A 185 8.63 13.53 19.16
CA ALA A 185 9.54 13.84 20.26
C ALA A 185 10.72 12.87 20.24
N ALA A 186 11.90 13.40 20.59
CA ALA A 186 13.19 12.74 20.81
C ALA A 186 14.09 12.55 19.57
N LEU A 187 14.47 13.65 18.93
CA LEU A 187 15.83 13.78 18.39
C LEU A 187 16.74 14.26 19.54
N PRO A 188 17.82 13.56 19.90
CA PRO A 188 18.78 14.06 20.89
C PRO A 188 19.59 15.25 20.32
N PRO A 189 20.03 16.20 21.16
CA PRO A 189 20.90 17.28 20.73
C PRO A 189 22.26 16.72 20.28
N ALA A 190 22.66 17.08 19.07
CA ALA A 190 23.98 16.77 18.52
C ALA A 190 25.06 17.36 19.43
N ALA A 191 25.90 16.47 19.97
CA ALA A 191 27.08 16.84 20.73
C ALA A 191 28.04 17.63 19.83
N ALA A 192 28.47 18.78 20.34
CA ALA A 192 29.45 19.67 19.72
C ALA A 192 30.77 18.94 19.49
N VAL A 193 31.25 18.97 18.24
CA VAL A 193 32.60 18.56 17.89
C VAL A 193 33.53 19.75 18.14
N PRO A 194 34.64 19.59 18.88
CA PRO A 194 35.61 20.66 19.08
C PRO A 194 36.42 20.89 17.80
N VAL A 195 36.34 22.10 17.27
CA VAL A 195 37.17 22.60 16.18
C VAL A 195 38.55 22.97 16.74
N VAL A 196 39.59 22.29 16.27
CA VAL A 196 41.00 22.65 16.51
C VAL A 196 41.43 23.67 15.44
N PRO A 197 42.14 24.76 15.79
CA PRO A 197 42.47 25.82 14.86
C PRO A 197 43.70 25.47 14.02
N ALA A 198 43.60 25.59 12.71
CA ALA A 198 44.75 25.61 11.80
C ALA A 198 45.02 27.06 11.36
N ALA A 199 46.28 27.44 11.48
CA ALA A 199 46.81 28.78 11.40
C ALA A 199 46.59 29.49 10.04
N ALA A 200 46.40 30.80 10.14
CA ALA A 200 46.60 31.77 9.05
C ALA A 200 48.07 31.82 8.60
N PRO A 201 48.37 32.39 7.42
CA PRO A 201 48.56 33.85 7.38
C PRO A 201 47.90 34.58 6.19
N ALA A 202 47.62 35.86 6.44
CA ALA A 202 47.48 37.05 5.58
C ALA A 202 47.70 36.88 4.06
N SER A 203 46.98 37.57 3.15
CA SER A 203 46.69 39.02 3.13
C SER A 203 45.67 39.40 2.02
N GLU A 204 44.76 40.34 2.33
CA GLU A 204 44.27 41.46 1.49
C GLU A 204 43.91 41.23 0.00
N ALA A 205 42.61 41.31 -0.31
CA ALA A 205 42.07 42.24 -1.31
C ALA A 205 40.52 42.20 -1.34
N GLU A 206 39.94 43.38 -1.51
CA GLU A 206 38.53 43.74 -1.46
C GLU A 206 37.68 43.08 -2.56
N ALA A 207 36.44 42.70 -2.21
CA ALA A 207 35.22 42.97 -2.99
C ALA A 207 34.01 42.47 -2.20
N ASP A 208 33.29 43.40 -1.61
CA ASP A 208 31.89 43.25 -1.19
C ASP A 208 31.05 42.84 -2.42
N ASP A 209 30.40 41.68 -2.37
CA ASP A 209 29.15 41.48 -3.09
C ASP A 209 28.23 40.57 -2.26
N ALA A 210 27.27 41.20 -1.61
CA ALA A 210 26.27 40.56 -0.78
C ALA A 210 25.25 39.82 -1.66
N PRO A 211 24.85 38.57 -1.37
CA PRO A 211 23.75 37.94 -2.08
C PRO A 211 22.45 38.63 -1.69
N ALA A 212 21.90 39.41 -2.63
CA ALA A 212 20.59 40.02 -2.53
C ALA A 212 19.53 38.97 -2.16
N ALA A 213 18.76 39.27 -1.12
CA ALA A 213 17.62 38.50 -0.68
C ALA A 213 16.70 38.18 -1.88
N ALA A 214 16.41 36.89 -2.08
CA ALA A 214 15.41 36.45 -3.05
C ALA A 214 14.07 37.08 -2.67
N SER A 215 13.65 38.08 -3.45
CA SER A 215 12.40 38.80 -3.23
C SER A 215 11.21 37.86 -3.42
N ALA A 216 10.14 38.09 -2.63
CA ALA A 216 8.87 37.36 -2.74
C ALA A 216 8.27 37.39 -4.16
N ASP A 217 8.72 38.32 -5.00
CA ASP A 217 8.33 38.46 -6.40
C ASP A 217 8.72 37.25 -7.27
N SER A 218 9.84 36.58 -6.96
CA SER A 218 10.30 35.40 -7.73
C SER A 218 9.35 34.21 -7.58
N PHE A 219 8.77 34.04 -6.40
CA PHE A 219 7.80 32.98 -6.14
C PHE A 219 6.45 33.28 -6.80
N ALA A 220 5.99 34.53 -6.74
CA ALA A 220 4.77 34.97 -7.41
C ALA A 220 4.87 34.79 -8.94
N GLU A 221 6.01 35.14 -9.54
CA GLU A 221 6.27 34.96 -10.97
C GLU A 221 6.27 33.47 -11.38
N PHE A 222 6.87 32.61 -10.54
CA PHE A 222 6.84 31.16 -10.76
C PHE A 222 5.41 30.60 -10.71
N GLU A 223 4.59 31.01 -9.74
CA GLU A 223 3.20 30.56 -9.65
C GLU A 223 2.35 31.04 -10.83
N LEU A 224 2.58 32.27 -11.30
CA LEU A 224 1.91 32.83 -12.47
C LEU A 224 2.25 32.03 -13.73
N ARG A 225 3.54 31.70 -13.92
CA ARG A 225 4.00 30.86 -15.03
C ARG A 225 3.44 29.44 -14.97
N ARG A 226 3.38 28.83 -13.78
CA ARG A 226 2.78 27.50 -13.57
C ARG A 226 1.28 27.50 -13.92
N ASN A 227 0.55 28.55 -13.53
CA ASN A 227 -0.89 28.66 -13.80
C ASN A 227 -1.18 28.90 -15.28
N ALA A 228 -0.38 29.72 -15.97
CA ALA A 228 -0.47 29.93 -17.42
C ALA A 228 -0.29 28.61 -18.19
N LEU A 229 0.68 27.79 -17.78
CA LEU A 229 0.96 26.50 -18.45
C LEU A 229 -0.19 25.50 -18.26
N LYS A 230 -0.81 25.47 -17.07
CA LYS A 230 -2.01 24.66 -16.81
C LYS A 230 -3.20 25.09 -17.67
N GLN A 231 -3.38 26.40 -17.90
CA GLN A 231 -4.44 26.91 -18.75
C GLN A 231 -4.22 26.54 -20.23
N ALA A 232 -2.97 26.64 -20.72
CA ALA A 232 -2.63 26.22 -22.08
C ALA A 232 -2.93 24.74 -22.33
N PHE A 233 -2.58 23.86 -21.38
CA PHE A 233 -2.89 22.43 -21.48
C PHE A 233 -4.40 22.13 -21.51
N ARG A 234 -5.19 22.86 -20.70
CA ARG A 234 -6.65 22.71 -20.73
C ARG A 234 -7.25 23.19 -22.05
N ALA A 235 -6.74 24.29 -22.61
CA ALA A 235 -7.20 24.79 -23.89
C ALA A 235 -6.89 23.81 -25.04
N ALA A 236 -5.68 23.25 -25.07
CA ALA A 236 -5.30 22.23 -26.06
C ALA A 236 -6.18 20.97 -25.95
N ALA A 237 -6.46 20.49 -24.73
CA ALA A 237 -7.31 19.34 -24.51
C ALA A 237 -8.80 19.55 -24.91
N CYS A 238 -9.26 20.80 -25.00
CA CYS A 238 -10.58 21.12 -25.54
C CYS A 238 -10.58 21.15 -27.07
N GLN A 239 -9.51 21.66 -27.71
CA GLN A 239 -9.37 21.69 -29.18
C GLN A 239 -9.31 20.28 -29.79
N ASP A 240 -8.67 19.33 -29.11
CA ASP A 240 -8.62 17.92 -29.54
C ASP A 240 -9.99 17.22 -29.51
N LYS A 241 -10.98 17.78 -28.80
CA LYS A 241 -12.35 17.24 -28.75
C LYS A 241 -13.27 17.81 -29.83
N GLU A 242 -12.94 18.95 -30.43
CA GLU A 242 -13.75 19.58 -31.48
C GLU A 242 -13.39 19.08 -32.89
N HIS A 243 -12.21 18.47 -33.06
CA HIS A 243 -11.74 17.93 -34.35
C HIS A 243 -11.98 16.41 -34.52
N LYS A 244 -12.87 15.81 -33.73
CA LYS A 244 -13.17 14.37 -33.76
C LYS A 244 -14.67 14.13 -33.87
#